data_AF-A0A0A1VQK5-F1
#
_entry.id   AF-A0A0A1VQK5-F1
#
_cell.length_a   1.000
_cell.length_b   1.000
_cell.length_c   1.000
_cell.angle_alpha   90.00
_cell.angle_beta   90.00
_cell.angle_gamma   90.00
#
_symmetry.space_group_name_H-M   'P 1'
#
loop_
_entity.id
_entity.type
_entity.pdbx_description
1 polymer ?
#
loop_
_entity_poly.entity_id
_entity_poly.type
_entity_poly.pdbx_seq_one_letter_code
_entity_poly.pdbx_strand_id
1 'polypeptide(L)' 'MQTAKLRSSDGKQGDRFGTSFDSTDSGTLLIGGPGTDHKGLDSGCVYIYGQVNGGWTETGKIYASDP' A
#
# COMPACT_ATOMS: atom_id res chain seq x y z
N MET A 1 -14.81 6.30 -16.35
CA MET A 1 -14.36 7.39 -15.44
C MET A 1 -13.48 6.78 -14.36
N GLN A 2 -12.35 7.42 -14.03
CA GLN A 2 -11.59 7.09 -12.82
C GLN A 2 -12.28 7.79 -11.63
N THR A 3 -12.64 7.03 -10.59
CA THR A 3 -13.33 7.58 -9.41
C THR A 3 -12.37 7.93 -8.27
N ALA A 4 -11.19 7.31 -8.23
CA ALA A 4 -10.16 7.58 -7.25
C ALA A 4 -8.75 7.29 -7.80
N LYS A 5 -7.74 7.98 -7.27
CA LYS A 5 -6.32 7.67 -7.50
C LYS A 5 -5.65 7.47 -6.15
N LEU A 6 -5.18 6.26 -5.90
CA LEU A 6 -4.45 5.93 -4.67
C LEU A 6 -2.98 6.25 -4.84
N ARG A 7 -2.38 6.74 -3.76
CA ARG A 7 -0.95 7.00 -3.62
C ARG A 7 -0.56 6.58 -2.22
N SER A 8 0.58 5.95 -2.06
CA SER A 8 1.18 5.71 -0.75
C SER A 8 1.34 7.02 0.00
N SER A 9 1.09 6.98 1.31
CA SER A 9 1.27 8.13 2.21
C SER A 9 2.71 8.63 2.29
N ASP A 10 3.69 7.75 2.03
CA ASP A 10 5.12 7.98 2.20
C ASP A 10 5.98 7.54 1.00
N GLY A 11 5.35 7.32 -0.16
CA GLY A 11 6.02 6.77 -1.33
C GLY A 11 7.18 7.62 -1.84
N LYS A 12 8.35 7.00 -1.98
CA LYS A 12 9.54 7.56 -2.61
C LYS A 12 9.77 6.98 -4.00
N GLN A 13 10.66 7.62 -4.75
CA GLN A 13 11.16 7.06 -6.00
C GLN A 13 11.88 5.74 -5.68
N GLY A 14 11.51 4.66 -6.37
CA GLY A 14 12.08 3.33 -6.13
C GLY A 14 11.20 2.41 -5.29
N ASP A 15 10.26 2.94 -4.50
CA ASP A 15 9.39 2.14 -3.60
C ASP A 15 8.43 1.19 -4.33
N ARG A 16 8.24 1.41 -5.64
CA ARG A 16 7.44 0.53 -6.52
C ARG A 16 6.01 0.33 -6.02
N PHE A 17 5.42 1.38 -5.43
CA PHE A 17 4.02 1.34 -5.02
C PHE A 17 3.09 0.93 -6.18
N GLY A 18 2.23 -0.05 -5.92
CA GLY A 18 1.26 -0.51 -6.92
C GLY A 18 1.79 -1.60 -7.86
N THR A 19 2.97 -2.18 -7.62
CA THR A 19 3.45 -3.32 -8.44
C THR A 19 2.63 -4.59 -8.24
N SER A 20 1.99 -4.73 -7.08
CA SER A 20 1.05 -5.81 -6.78
C SER A 20 -0.12 -5.26 -5.99
N PHE A 21 -1.28 -5.88 -6.12
CA PHE A 21 -2.47 -5.54 -5.35
C PHE A 21 -3.36 -6.76 -5.17
N ASP A 22 -4.14 -6.75 -4.10
CA ASP A 22 -5.19 -7.72 -3.84
C ASP A 22 -6.33 -7.06 -3.05
N SER A 23 -7.50 -7.67 -3.02
CA SER A 23 -8.65 -7.16 -2.27
C SER A 23 -9.32 -8.25 -1.46
N THR A 24 -9.75 -7.90 -0.26
CA THR A 24 -10.56 -8.79 0.58
C THR A 24 -12.04 -8.67 0.22
N ASP A 25 -12.82 -9.72 0.49
CA ASP A 25 -14.29 -9.69 0.33
C ASP A 25 -14.96 -8.61 1.20
N SER A 26 -14.30 -8.19 2.28
CA SER A 26 -14.75 -7.12 3.17
C SER A 26 -14.49 -5.70 2.64
N GLY A 27 -13.90 -5.54 1.44
CA GLY A 27 -13.68 -4.24 0.81
C GLY A 27 -12.37 -3.54 1.22
N THR A 28 -11.41 -4.28 1.75
CA THR A 28 -10.06 -3.78 2.01
C THR A 28 -9.20 -4.02 0.77
N LEU A 29 -8.45 -3.01 0.35
CA LEU A 29 -7.49 -3.11 -0.75
C LEU A 29 -6.07 -3.13 -0.18
N LEU A 30 -5.30 -4.12 -0.59
CA LEU A 30 -3.90 -4.30 -0.24
C LEU A 30 -3.05 -3.91 -1.45
N ILE A 31 -2.04 -3.06 -1.25
CA ILE A 31 -1.16 -2.60 -2.33
C ILE A 31 0.29 -2.82 -1.91
N GLY A 32 1.06 -3.53 -2.72
CA GLY A 32 2.48 -3.76 -2.47
C GLY A 32 3.35 -2.56 -2.85
N GLY A 33 4.35 -2.28 -2.03
CA GLY A 33 5.49 -1.43 -2.31
C GLY A 33 6.79 -2.18 -1.96
N PRO A 34 7.27 -3.08 -2.84
CA PRO A 34 8.41 -3.95 -2.52
C PRO A 34 9.75 -3.21 -2.43
N GLY A 35 9.86 -1.99 -2.98
CA GLY A 35 11.11 -1.24 -2.95
C GLY A 35 11.26 -0.31 -1.74
N THR A 36 10.43 -0.46 -0.70
CA THR A 36 10.44 0.49 0.40
C THR A 36 11.57 0.19 1.37
N ASP A 37 12.31 1.23 1.76
CA ASP A 37 13.50 1.11 2.62
C ASP A 37 13.22 1.28 4.13
N HIS A 38 11.96 1.19 4.57
CA HIS A 38 11.58 1.54 5.94
C HIS A 38 12.18 0.63 7.02
N LYS A 39 12.43 -0.65 6.70
CA LYS A 39 12.98 -1.65 7.63
C LYS A 39 14.31 -2.28 7.17
N GLY A 40 14.85 -1.82 6.04
CA GLY A 40 16.04 -2.36 5.39
C GLY A 40 15.99 -2.04 3.91
N LEU A 41 17.13 -2.13 3.21
CA LEU A 41 17.20 -1.87 1.78
C LEU A 41 16.23 -2.79 1.02
N ASP A 42 15.31 -2.20 0.26
CA ASP A 42 14.24 -2.88 -0.48
C ASP A 42 13.47 -3.92 0.37
N SER A 43 13.32 -3.65 1.68
CA SER A 43 12.61 -4.55 2.61
C SER A 43 11.15 -4.76 2.24
N GLY A 44 10.55 -3.75 1.61
CA GLY A 44 9.18 -3.78 1.14
C GLY A 44 8.12 -3.60 2.22
N CYS A 45 6.94 -3.19 1.79
CA CYS A 45 5.76 -3.09 2.63
C CYS A 45 4.48 -3.33 1.83
N VAL A 46 3.37 -3.51 2.55
CA VAL A 46 2.02 -3.58 2.03
C VAL A 46 1.20 -2.46 2.67
N TYR A 47 0.63 -1.63 1.81
CA TYR A 47 -0.30 -0.57 2.18
C TYR A 47 -1.71 -1.13 2.25
N ILE A 48 -2.44 -0.81 3.31
CA ILE A 48 -3.83 -1.20 3.52
C ILE A 48 -4.71 0.01 3.27
N TYR A 49 -5.66 -0.11 2.34
CA TYR A 49 -6.68 0.89 2.06
C TYR A 49 -8.06 0.38 2.41
N GLY A 50 -8.83 1.20 3.11
CA GLY A 50 -10.24 0.95 3.40
C GLY A 50 -11.13 2.06 2.86
N GLN A 51 -12.41 1.76 2.67
CA GLN A 51 -13.40 2.79 2.38
C GLN A 51 -13.82 3.51 3.66
N VAL A 52 -13.54 4.80 3.74
CA VAL A 52 -13.92 5.68 4.85
C VAL A 52 -14.69 6.87 4.27
N ASN A 53 -15.93 7.07 4.73
CA ASN A 53 -16.82 8.16 4.25
C ASN A 53 -16.99 8.20 2.72
N GLY A 54 -17.03 7.04 2.06
CA GLY A 54 -17.17 6.92 0.61
C GLY A 54 -15.89 7.18 -0.19
N GLY A 55 -14.76 7.40 0.46
CA GLY A 55 -13.43 7.54 -0.15
C GLY A 55 -12.48 6.43 0.26
N TRP A 56 -11.44 6.21 -0.53
CA TRP A 56 -10.35 5.30 -0.16
C TRP A 56 -9.32 6.02 0.70
N THR A 57 -9.01 5.42 1.84
CA THR A 57 -8.05 5.96 2.81
C THR A 57 -7.05 4.88 3.18
N GLU A 58 -5.77 5.22 3.23
CA GLU A 58 -4.73 4.33 3.78
C GLU A 58 -4.99 4.18 5.28
N THR A 59 -5.43 3.00 5.71
CA THR A 59 -5.79 2.69 7.11
C THR A 59 -4.63 2.05 7.87
N GLY A 60 -3.61 1.58 7.17
CA GLY A 60 -2.42 0.99 7.80
C GLY A 60 -1.36 0.57 6.80
N LYS A 61 -0.22 0.14 7.35
CA LYS A 61 0.91 -0.42 6.61
C LYS A 61 1.45 -1.64 7.35
N ILE A 62 1.73 -2.70 6.61
CA ILE A 62 2.43 -3.89 7.08
C ILE A 62 3.82 -3.84 6.45
N TYR A 63 4.85 -3.83 7.29
CA TYR A 63 6.23 -3.95 6.82
C TYR A 63 6.61 -5.43 6.79
N ALA A 64 7.46 -5.84 5.85
CA ALA A 64 8.10 -7.13 5.96
C ALA A 64 8.88 -7.17 7.28
N SER A 65 8.65 -8.21 8.08
CA SER A 65 9.56 -8.53 9.18
C SER A 65 10.84 -9.13 8.59
N ASP A 66 11.98 -8.83 9.23
CA ASP A 66 13.27 -9.46 8.91
C ASP A 66 13.14 -11.00 8.79
N PRO A 67 13.92 -11.67 7.93
CA PRO A 67 13.98 -13.13 7.84
C PRO A 67 14.43 -13.83 9.13
#